data_AF-A0A6A7KTZ4-F1
#
_entry.id   AF-A0A6A7KTZ4-F1
#
_cell.length_a   1.000
_cell.length_b   1.000
_cell.length_c   1.000
_cell.angle_alpha   90.00
_cell.angle_beta   90.00
_cell.angle_gamma   90.00
#
_symmetry.space_group_name_H-M   'P 1'
#
loop_
_entity.id
_entity.type
_entity.pdbx_description
1 polymer ?
#
loop_
_entity_poly.entity_id
_entity_poly.type
_entity_poly.pdbx_seq_one_letter_code
_entity_poly.pdbx_strand_id
1 'polypeptide(L)'
;MRTYGFASRNRQRQMSQKSRFSDRLTLLACVTALAALLLGAPGAAAQGKPLDAPRAAGVVGERYDGYAVLRDANAPQEIKDLVVRVNERRKSYYAKRAAEDKAPVAAVGKIYAQQIINRAPAGTYFLDESGKWTRR
;
A
#
# COMPACT_ATOMS: atom_id res chain seq x y z
N MET A 1 -57.13 26.19 -18.80
CA MET A 1 -57.51 27.50 -18.25
C MET A 1 -56.96 27.58 -16.82
N ARG A 2 -56.12 28.59 -16.53
CA ARG A 2 -55.66 29.07 -15.21
C ARG A 2 -54.75 28.17 -14.37
N THR A 3 -53.47 28.55 -14.28
CA THR A 3 -52.86 28.95 -12.99
C THR A 3 -51.83 30.07 -13.21
N TYR A 4 -52.00 31.12 -12.42
CA TYR A 4 -51.11 32.27 -12.19
C TYR A 4 -49.84 31.76 -11.47
N GLY A 5 -48.63 32.31 -11.61
CA GLY A 5 -48.24 33.71 -11.70
C GLY A 5 -47.70 34.19 -10.34
N PHE A 6 -46.37 34.11 -10.18
CA PHE A 6 -45.46 34.91 -9.32
C PHE A 6 -45.92 35.42 -7.95
N ALA A 7 -45.12 35.17 -6.90
CA ALA A 7 -44.62 36.26 -6.04
C ALA A 7 -43.50 35.80 -5.10
N SER A 8 -42.37 36.49 -5.21
CA SER A 8 -41.28 36.55 -4.24
C SER A 8 -41.75 37.04 -2.85
N ARG A 9 -41.00 36.74 -1.80
CA ARG A 9 -40.41 37.79 -0.96
C ARG A 9 -39.30 37.29 -0.05
N ASN A 10 -38.20 38.04 -0.12
CA ASN A 10 -36.92 37.91 0.53
C ASN A 10 -36.97 38.65 1.88
N ARG A 11 -36.52 38.00 2.97
CA ARG A 11 -35.75 38.55 4.12
C ARG A 11 -36.43 39.63 4.97
N GLN A 12 -36.27 39.55 6.30
CA GLN A 12 -35.61 40.57 7.14
C GLN A 12 -35.71 40.21 8.64
N ARG A 13 -34.56 40.39 9.32
CA ARG A 13 -34.38 40.99 10.67
C ARG A 13 -34.98 40.23 11.87
N GLN A 14 -34.17 39.60 12.72
CA GLN A 14 -33.23 40.14 13.72
C GLN A 14 -33.83 40.11 15.14
N MET A 15 -33.01 39.55 16.04
CA MET A 15 -32.91 39.78 17.49
C MET A 15 -34.01 39.25 18.41
N SER A 16 -33.63 38.29 19.26
CA SER A 16 -33.56 38.53 20.71
C SER A 16 -32.78 37.40 21.38
N GLN A 17 -31.48 37.66 21.59
CA GLN A 17 -30.60 36.88 22.44
C GLN A 17 -30.99 37.16 23.91
N LYS A 18 -31.58 36.20 24.60
CA LYS A 18 -31.65 36.21 26.07
C LYS A 18 -30.86 35.02 26.58
N SER A 19 -29.62 35.30 26.97
CA SER A 19 -28.85 34.40 27.79
C SER A 19 -29.25 34.58 29.26
N ARG A 20 -28.91 33.55 30.02
CA ARG A 20 -28.52 33.51 31.43
C ARG A 20 -29.53 32.88 32.38
N PHE A 21 -28.92 32.10 33.27
CA PHE A 21 -29.42 31.63 34.57
C PHE A 21 -30.26 30.37 34.59
N SER A 22 -29.57 29.24 34.43
CA SER A 22 -29.74 28.14 35.39
C SER A 22 -28.50 27.25 35.38
N ASP A 23 -27.36 27.84 35.69
CA ASP A 23 -26.26 27.10 36.30
C ASP A 23 -26.65 26.87 37.77
N ARG A 24 -26.81 25.61 38.17
CA ARG A 24 -26.27 25.02 39.41
C ARG A 24 -27.00 23.74 39.78
N LEU A 25 -26.20 22.82 40.32
CA LEU A 25 -26.56 21.62 41.08
C LEU A 25 -27.03 20.44 40.21
N THR A 26 -26.41 19.25 40.21
CA THR A 26 -25.37 18.70 41.09
C THR A 26 -24.80 17.45 40.40
N LEU A 27 -23.49 17.24 40.51
CA LEU A 27 -22.82 15.96 40.27
C LEU A 27 -23.50 14.82 41.05
N LEU A 28 -23.73 13.67 40.42
CA LEU A 28 -23.22 12.34 40.84
C LEU A 28 -23.83 11.26 39.94
N ALA A 29 -23.03 10.67 39.04
CA ALA A 29 -23.07 9.24 38.73
C ALA A 29 -21.95 8.94 37.74
N CYS A 30 -20.80 8.60 38.32
CA CYS A 30 -19.68 7.96 37.70
C CYS A 30 -20.11 6.72 36.88
N VAL A 31 -19.42 6.53 35.74
CA VAL A 31 -19.22 5.25 35.04
C VAL A 31 -20.44 4.68 34.29
N THR A 32 -20.59 5.09 33.03
CA THR A 32 -20.75 4.12 31.94
C THR A 32 -19.87 4.56 30.78
N ALA A 33 -18.72 3.91 30.71
CA ALA A 33 -17.72 4.05 29.67
C ALA A 33 -18.33 3.89 28.27
N LEU A 34 -18.03 4.87 27.42
CA LEU A 34 -17.44 4.66 26.09
C LEU A 34 -17.76 3.29 25.45
N ALA A 35 -18.99 3.12 24.96
CA ALA A 35 -19.38 1.92 24.25
C ALA A 35 -19.88 2.27 22.85
N ALA A 36 -19.17 1.70 21.86
CA ALA A 36 -19.57 1.51 20.48
C ALA A 36 -19.61 2.76 19.58
N LEU A 37 -18.46 3.42 19.41
CA LEU A 37 -18.17 4.11 18.16
C LEU A 37 -17.16 3.28 17.37
N LEU A 38 -17.61 2.76 16.23
CA LEU A 38 -16.79 2.24 15.11
C LEU A 38 -16.09 0.90 15.36
N LEU A 39 -16.85 -0.19 15.37
CA LEU A 39 -16.31 -1.48 14.94
C LEU A 39 -15.94 -1.36 13.46
N GLY A 40 -14.63 -1.48 13.23
CA GLY A 40 -13.96 -1.10 12.00
C GLY A 40 -14.50 -1.80 10.77
N ALA A 41 -14.57 -1.03 9.69
CA ALA A 41 -14.48 -1.60 8.35
C ALA A 41 -13.25 -2.54 8.33
N PRO A 42 -13.33 -3.74 7.73
CA PRO A 42 -12.13 -4.50 7.42
C PRO A 42 -11.30 -3.61 6.51
N GLY A 43 -10.27 -2.98 7.08
CA GLY A 43 -9.25 -2.32 6.29
C GLY A 43 -8.79 -3.35 5.28
N ALA A 44 -8.89 -3.03 4.00
CA ALA A 44 -8.25 -3.82 2.96
C ALA A 44 -6.78 -3.89 3.35
N ALA A 45 -6.37 -4.99 3.99
CA ALA A 45 -4.98 -5.26 4.27
C ALA A 45 -4.32 -5.18 2.89
N ALA A 46 -3.47 -4.18 2.68
CA ALA A 46 -2.68 -4.07 1.48
C ALA A 46 -1.90 -5.39 1.38
N GLN A 47 -2.37 -6.30 0.54
CA GLN A 47 -1.69 -7.57 0.29
C GLN A 47 -0.36 -7.16 -0.36
N GLY A 48 0.71 -7.16 0.44
CA GLY A 48 2.05 -6.85 -0.04
C GLY A 48 2.42 -7.76 -1.21
N LYS A 49 3.38 -7.34 -2.04
CA LYS A 49 3.82 -8.24 -3.13
C LYS A 49 4.39 -9.50 -2.49
N PRO A 50 4.26 -10.67 -3.13
CA PRO A 50 4.63 -11.95 -2.52
C PRO A 50 6.06 -11.99 -1.95
N LEU A 51 6.99 -11.26 -2.58
CA LEU A 51 8.39 -11.21 -2.16
C LEU A 51 8.70 -10.16 -1.09
N ASP A 52 7.77 -9.27 -0.73
CA ASP A 52 8.07 -8.18 0.19
C ASP A 52 8.41 -8.70 1.59
N ALA A 53 7.65 -9.66 2.12
CA ALA A 53 7.93 -10.30 3.39
C ALA A 53 9.28 -11.05 3.43
N PRO A 54 9.60 -11.98 2.50
CA PRO A 54 10.90 -12.66 2.52
C PRO A 54 12.09 -11.75 2.20
N ARG A 55 11.90 -10.63 1.49
CA ARG A 55 12.92 -9.59 1.32
C ARG A 55 13.16 -8.83 2.62
N ALA A 56 12.09 -8.41 3.31
CA ALA A 56 12.19 -7.74 4.61
C ALA A 56 12.88 -8.63 5.65
N ALA A 57 12.61 -9.95 5.61
CA ALA A 57 13.28 -10.95 6.44
C ALA A 57 14.75 -11.22 6.02
N GLY A 58 15.21 -10.68 4.90
CA GLY A 58 16.58 -10.87 4.41
C GLY A 58 16.88 -12.25 3.82
N VAL A 59 15.87 -13.13 3.71
CA VAL A 59 15.96 -14.49 3.18
C VAL A 59 16.03 -14.49 1.65
N VAL A 60 15.41 -13.50 1.01
CA VAL A 60 15.42 -13.29 -0.44
C VAL A 60 16.00 -11.91 -0.76
N GLY A 61 16.75 -11.84 -1.86
CA GLY A 61 17.21 -10.60 -2.46
C GLY A 61 16.87 -10.53 -3.95
N GLU A 62 17.35 -9.48 -4.60
CA GLU A 62 17.17 -9.25 -6.03
C GLU A 62 18.52 -9.18 -6.74
N ARG A 63 18.65 -9.84 -7.88
CA ARG A 63 19.85 -9.80 -8.73
C ARG A 63 19.83 -8.61 -9.66
N TYR A 64 21.02 -8.22 -10.12
CA TYR A 64 21.28 -7.16 -11.09
C TYR A 64 20.45 -7.27 -12.40
N ASP A 65 20.00 -8.48 -12.75
CA ASP A 65 19.22 -8.77 -13.96
C ASP A 65 17.71 -8.84 -13.69
N GLY A 66 17.27 -8.46 -12.50
CA GLY A 66 15.86 -8.32 -12.15
C GLY A 66 15.20 -9.63 -11.76
N TYR A 67 15.95 -10.67 -11.41
CA TYR A 67 15.44 -11.91 -10.84
C TYR A 67 15.61 -11.98 -9.33
N ALA A 68 14.66 -12.61 -8.64
CA ALA A 68 14.75 -12.89 -7.23
C ALA A 68 15.76 -14.02 -6.97
N VAL A 69 16.41 -14.00 -5.82
CA VAL A 69 17.44 -14.97 -5.46
C VAL A 69 17.41 -15.23 -3.95
N LEU A 70 17.65 -16.49 -3.56
CA LEU A 70 17.78 -16.85 -2.16
C LEU A 70 19.11 -16.34 -1.61
N ARG A 71 19.07 -15.73 -0.42
CA ARG A 71 20.26 -15.37 0.36
C ARG A 71 20.61 -16.42 1.39
N ASP A 72 19.58 -17.06 1.93
CA ASP A 72 19.71 -18.16 2.86
C ASP A 72 19.41 -19.47 2.14
N ALA A 73 20.40 -20.36 2.10
CA ALA A 73 20.26 -21.71 1.53
C ALA A 73 19.26 -22.57 2.33
N ASN A 74 19.08 -22.26 3.61
CA ASN A 74 18.18 -22.96 4.53
C ASN A 74 16.76 -22.37 4.53
N ALA A 75 16.44 -21.48 3.58
CA ALA A 75 15.09 -20.94 3.43
C ALA A 75 14.03 -22.07 3.38
N PRO A 76 12.85 -21.87 3.98
CA PRO A 76 11.74 -22.82 3.89
C PRO A 76 11.39 -23.16 2.43
N GLN A 77 10.96 -24.39 2.17
CA GLN A 77 10.64 -24.85 0.81
C GLN A 77 9.62 -23.95 0.11
N GLU A 78 8.63 -23.45 0.84
CA GLU A 78 7.64 -22.51 0.33
C GLU A 78 8.27 -21.23 -0.26
N ILE A 79 9.32 -20.69 0.38
CA ILE A 79 10.05 -19.52 -0.11
C ILE A 79 10.88 -19.85 -1.35
N LYS A 80 11.49 -21.05 -1.39
CA LYS A 80 12.20 -21.54 -2.56
C LYS A 80 11.26 -21.63 -3.77
N ASP A 81 10.11 -22.25 -3.58
CA ASP A 81 9.08 -22.39 -4.61
C ASP A 81 8.52 -21.03 -5.04
N LEU A 82 8.35 -20.10 -4.09
CA LEU A 82 7.92 -18.74 -4.38
C LEU A 82 8.92 -18.01 -5.29
N VAL A 83 10.23 -18.08 -5.00
CA VAL A 83 11.28 -17.49 -5.84
C VAL A 83 11.22 -18.07 -7.25
N VAL A 84 11.08 -19.39 -7.39
CA VAL A 84 10.93 -20.05 -8.69
C VAL A 84 9.71 -19.51 -9.44
N ARG A 85 8.52 -19.53 -8.82
CA ARG A 85 7.28 -19.05 -9.46
C ARG A 85 7.36 -17.60 -9.91
N VAL A 86 7.96 -16.73 -9.09
CA VAL A 86 8.13 -15.31 -9.44
C VAL A 86 9.10 -15.14 -10.60
N ASN A 87 10.22 -15.87 -10.59
CA ASN A 87 11.19 -15.80 -11.66
C ASN A 87 10.64 -16.33 -12.98
N GLU A 88 9.87 -17.43 -12.99
CA GLU A 88 9.20 -17.90 -14.20
C GLU A 88 8.24 -16.85 -14.77
N ARG A 89 7.43 -16.21 -13.91
CA ARG A 89 6.56 -15.11 -14.35
C ARG A 89 7.36 -13.94 -14.93
N ARG A 90 8.48 -13.59 -14.31
CA ARG A 90 9.37 -12.52 -14.80
C ARG A 90 10.04 -12.89 -16.12
N LYS A 91 10.51 -14.12 -16.30
CA LYS A 91 11.11 -14.59 -17.56
C LYS A 91 10.13 -14.42 -18.72
N SER A 92 8.91 -14.94 -18.58
CA SER A 92 7.86 -14.82 -19.60
C SER A 92 7.52 -13.37 -19.90
N TYR A 93 7.43 -12.54 -18.85
CA TYR A 93 7.13 -11.12 -19.00
C TYR A 93 8.27 -10.33 -19.67
N TYR A 94 9.52 -10.58 -19.28
CA TYR A 94 10.69 -9.94 -19.88
C TYR A 94 10.87 -10.35 -21.34
N ALA A 95 10.64 -11.62 -21.67
CA ALA A 95 10.65 -12.10 -23.05
C ALA A 95 9.59 -11.41 -23.91
N LYS A 96 8.36 -11.27 -23.38
CA LYS A 96 7.29 -10.53 -24.06
C LYS A 96 7.68 -9.07 -24.31
N ARG A 97 8.20 -8.38 -23.29
CA ARG A 97 8.64 -6.98 -23.41
C ARG A 97 9.81 -6.81 -24.37
N ALA A 98 10.78 -7.71 -24.32
CA ALA A 98 11.91 -7.73 -25.25
C ALA A 98 11.43 -7.82 -26.72
N ALA A 99 10.44 -8.66 -27.01
CA ALA A 99 9.86 -8.78 -28.34
C ALA A 99 9.10 -7.51 -28.77
N GLU A 100 8.31 -6.91 -27.87
CA GLU A 100 7.58 -5.66 -28.11
C GLU A 100 8.54 -4.48 -28.39
N ASP A 101 9.58 -4.36 -27.57
CA ASP A 101 10.52 -3.23 -27.59
C ASP A 101 11.69 -3.45 -28.58
N LYS A 102 11.74 -4.61 -29.26
CA LYS A 102 12.85 -5.06 -30.12
C LYS A 102 14.20 -4.94 -29.42
N ALA A 103 14.24 -5.32 -28.14
CA ALA A 103 15.39 -5.21 -27.27
C ALA A 103 15.86 -6.58 -26.76
N PRO A 104 17.13 -6.74 -26.36
CA PRO A 104 17.57 -7.97 -25.70
C PRO A 104 16.86 -8.18 -24.34
N VAL A 105 16.47 -9.43 -24.04
CA VAL A 105 15.85 -9.79 -22.74
C VAL A 105 16.71 -9.36 -21.55
N ALA A 106 18.03 -9.47 -21.67
CA ALA A 106 18.96 -9.05 -20.63
C ALA A 106 18.86 -7.55 -20.32
N ALA A 107 18.67 -6.70 -21.34
CA ALA A 107 18.52 -5.26 -21.15
C ALA A 107 17.20 -4.94 -20.42
N VAL A 108 16.12 -5.62 -20.80
CA VAL A 108 14.82 -5.52 -20.12
C VAL A 108 14.94 -5.92 -18.65
N GLY A 109 15.62 -7.03 -18.35
CA GLY A 109 15.87 -7.48 -16.98
C GLY A 109 16.56 -6.43 -16.12
N LYS A 110 17.63 -5.79 -16.64
CA LYS A 110 18.34 -4.70 -15.93
C LYS A 110 17.45 -3.49 -15.66
N ILE A 111 16.58 -3.11 -16.61
CA ILE A 111 15.61 -2.02 -16.40
C ILE A 111 14.66 -2.38 -15.25
N TYR A 112 14.12 -3.60 -15.25
CA TYR A 112 13.25 -4.04 -14.15
C TYR A 112 13.99 -4.17 -12.83
N ALA A 113 15.27 -4.56 -12.82
CA ALA A 113 16.09 -4.56 -11.62
C ALA A 113 16.12 -3.17 -10.97
N GLN A 114 16.36 -2.11 -11.76
CA GLN A 114 16.36 -0.73 -11.26
C GLN A 114 14.98 -0.32 -10.71
N GLN A 115 13.90 -0.69 -11.42
CA GLN A 115 12.54 -0.42 -10.93
C GLN A 115 12.22 -1.15 -9.62
N ILE A 116 12.70 -2.39 -9.49
CA ILE A 116 12.53 -3.18 -8.28
C ILE A 116 13.33 -2.54 -7.14
N ILE A 117 14.59 -2.20 -7.36
CA ILE A 117 15.45 -1.51 -6.38
C ILE A 117 14.73 -0.27 -5.85
N ASN A 118 14.21 0.58 -6.75
CA ASN A 118 13.56 1.84 -6.39
C ASN A 118 12.29 1.66 -5.55
N ARG A 119 11.55 0.56 -5.77
CA ARG A 119 10.26 0.26 -5.12
C ARG A 119 10.36 -0.74 -3.96
N ALA A 120 11.51 -1.36 -3.77
CA ALA A 120 11.68 -2.37 -2.74
C ALA A 120 11.60 -1.74 -1.34
N PRO A 121 11.06 -2.45 -0.34
CA PRO A 121 11.11 -2.02 1.05
C PRO A 121 12.55 -1.78 1.51
N ALA A 122 12.73 -0.86 2.45
CA ALA A 122 14.01 -0.70 3.14
C ALA A 122 14.44 -2.03 3.78
N GLY A 123 15.75 -2.27 3.83
CA GLY A 123 16.36 -3.51 4.27
C GLY A 123 16.47 -4.60 3.19
N THR A 124 15.94 -4.37 1.98
CA THR A 124 16.05 -5.31 0.87
C THR A 124 17.50 -5.45 0.41
N TYR A 125 17.91 -6.68 0.15
CA TYR A 125 19.24 -7.01 -0.34
C TYR A 125 19.29 -7.14 -1.87
N PHE A 126 20.40 -6.69 -2.45
CA PHE A 126 20.64 -6.71 -3.89
C PHE A 126 21.99 -7.36 -4.20
N LEU A 127 22.01 -8.29 -5.15
CA LEU A 127 23.20 -8.94 -5.67
C LEU A 127 23.62 -8.26 -6.96
N ASP A 128 24.76 -7.58 -6.95
CA ASP A 128 25.29 -6.91 -8.14
C ASP A 128 25.93 -7.90 -9.13
N GLU A 129 26.38 -7.37 -10.29
CA GLU A 129 27.04 -8.15 -11.35
C GLU A 129 28.36 -8.79 -10.92
N SER A 130 29.03 -8.22 -9.92
CA SER A 130 30.27 -8.76 -9.36
C SER A 130 30.05 -9.87 -8.33
N GLY A 131 28.78 -10.16 -7.99
CA GLY A 131 28.42 -11.12 -6.96
C GLY A 131 28.46 -10.55 -5.54
N LYS A 132 28.56 -9.23 -5.40
CA LYS A 132 28.57 -8.56 -4.09
C LYS A 132 27.15 -8.20 -3.67
N TRP A 133 26.86 -8.45 -2.40
CA TRP A 133 25.61 -8.07 -1.77
C TRP A 133 25.66 -6.63 -1.25
N THR A 134 24.59 -5.88 -1.51
CA THR A 134 24.32 -4.57 -0.91
C THR A 134 22.96 -4.59 -0.23
N ARG A 135 22.75 -3.71 0.74
CA ARG A 135 21.48 -3.57 1.46
C ARG A 135 21.01 -2.13 1.35
N ARG A 136 19.77 -1.94 0.92
CA ARG A 136 19.11 -0.62 0.88
C ARG A 136 18.44 -0.29 2.20
#